data_AF-A0A8J6RBL8-F1
#
_entry.id   AF-A0A8J6RBL8-F1
#
_cell.length_a   1.000
_cell.length_b   1.000
_cell.length_c   1.000
_cell.angle_alpha   90.00
_cell.angle_beta   90.00
_cell.angle_gamma   90.00
#
_symmetry.space_group_name_H-M   'P 1'
#
loop_
_entity.id
_entity.type
_entity.pdbx_description
1 polymer ?
#
loop_
_entity_poly.entity_id
_entity_poly.type
_entity_poly.pdbx_seq_one_letter_code
_entity_poly.pdbx_strand_id
1 'polypeptide(L)'
;MPEYWGRLKMLLTRSLRENNALPQDVCLSRQRRRESDMWQRRFWEHQIRDEADWVGHLNYLHYNPVKRGLVRCPHEWEFSSFRRFVRE
;
A
#
# COMPACT_ATOMS: atom_id res chain seq x y z
N MET A 1 -9.73 11.51 -11.42
CA MET A 1 -9.38 10.09 -11.71
C MET A 1 -9.62 9.18 -10.48
N PRO A 2 -10.87 8.93 -10.04
CA PRO A 2 -11.13 8.03 -8.90
C PRO A 2 -11.13 6.53 -9.27
N GLU A 3 -11.20 6.20 -10.56
CA GLU A 3 -11.56 4.85 -11.01
C GLU A 3 -10.41 3.83 -10.94
N TYR A 4 -9.15 4.27 -11.12
CA TYR A 4 -7.99 3.37 -11.17
C TYR A 4 -7.76 2.64 -9.83
N TRP A 5 -7.75 3.39 -8.73
CA TRP A 5 -7.55 2.83 -7.40
C TRP A 5 -8.70 1.91 -6.97
N GLY A 6 -9.93 2.26 -7.33
CA GLY A 6 -11.09 1.40 -7.09
C GLY A 6 -10.95 0.07 -7.82
N ARG A 7 -10.51 0.10 -9.09
CA ARG A 7 -10.33 -1.09 -9.92
C ARG A 7 -9.22 -2.00 -9.41
N LEU A 8 -8.06 -1.44 -9.03
CA LEU A 8 -6.97 -2.24 -8.45
C LEU A 8 -7.38 -2.94 -7.16
N LYS A 9 -8.05 -2.23 -6.24
CA LYS A 9 -8.53 -2.80 -4.99
C LYS A 9 -9.53 -3.93 -5.24
N MET A 10 -10.43 -3.75 -6.21
CA MET A 10 -11.40 -4.77 -6.60
C MET A 10 -10.70 -6.01 -7.16
N LEU A 11 -9.78 -5.85 -8.12
CA LEU A 11 -9.07 -6.96 -8.74
C LEU A 11 -8.24 -7.77 -7.74
N LEU A 12 -7.50 -7.09 -6.86
CA LEU A 12 -6.70 -7.79 -5.84
C LEU A 12 -7.60 -8.51 -4.83
N THR A 13 -8.68 -7.88 -4.37
CA THR A 13 -9.64 -8.53 -3.46
C THR A 13 -10.23 -9.78 -4.10
N ARG A 14 -10.62 -9.71 -5.37
CA ARG A 14 -11.18 -10.83 -6.10
C ARG A 14 -10.17 -11.97 -6.21
N SER A 15 -8.94 -11.67 -6.63
CA SER A 15 -7.86 -12.65 -6.76
C SER A 15 -7.58 -13.35 -5.42
N LEU A 16 -7.55 -12.62 -4.30
CA LEU A 16 -7.32 -13.23 -2.99
C LEU A 16 -8.49 -14.09 -2.52
N ARG A 17 -9.74 -13.73 -2.86
CA ARG A 17 -10.92 -14.58 -2.58
C ARG A 17 -10.90 -15.87 -3.42
N GLU A 18 -10.53 -15.77 -4.70
CA GLU A 18 -10.36 -16.93 -5.58
C GLU A 18 -9.27 -17.89 -5.07
N ASN A 19 -8.21 -17.36 -4.43
CA ASN A 19 -7.15 -18.16 -3.80
C ASN A 19 -7.46 -18.56 -2.34
N ASN A 20 -8.69 -18.34 -1.85
CA ASN A 20 -9.11 -18.64 -0.48
C ASN A 20 -8.21 -18.00 0.61
N ALA A 21 -7.57 -16.87 0.29
CA ALA A 21 -6.64 -16.14 1.15
C ALA A 21 -7.32 -15.03 1.97
N LEU A 22 -8.62 -14.80 1.76
CA LEU A 22 -9.44 -13.88 2.55
C LEU A 22 -10.69 -14.59 3.08
N PRO A 23 -11.15 -14.25 4.29
CA PRO A 23 -12.43 -14.72 4.80
C PRO A 23 -13.58 -14.40 3.85
N GLN A 24 -14.48 -15.36 3.64
CA GLN A 24 -15.68 -15.13 2.82
C GLN A 24 -16.65 -14.19 3.52
N ASP A 25 -16.70 -14.24 4.85
CA ASP A 25 -17.58 -13.43 5.68
C ASP A 25 -16.90 -12.15 6.14
N VAL A 26 -17.57 -11.02 5.93
CA VAL A 26 -17.20 -9.71 6.50
C VAL A 26 -18.31 -9.22 7.41
N CYS A 27 -17.99 -8.32 8.35
CA CYS A 27 -19.01 -7.80 9.28
C CYS A 27 -20.16 -7.09 8.55
N LEU A 28 -21.37 -7.08 9.16
CA LEU A 28 -22.59 -6.53 8.56
C LEU A 28 -22.42 -5.09 8.04
N SER A 29 -21.66 -4.24 8.75
CA SER A 29 -21.36 -2.87 8.30
C SER A 29 -20.64 -2.84 6.96
N ARG A 30 -19.68 -3.74 6.74
CA ARG A 30 -18.91 -3.85 5.49
C ARG A 30 -19.73 -4.52 4.39
N GLN A 31 -20.52 -5.55 4.71
CA GLN A 31 -21.44 -6.19 3.76
C GLN A 31 -22.41 -5.18 3.14
N ARG A 32 -23.05 -4.34 3.97
CA ARG A 32 -23.99 -3.30 3.52
C ARG A 32 -23.36 -2.30 2.54
N ARG A 33 -22.06 -2.07 2.65
CA ARG A 33 -21.30 -1.12 1.82
C ARG A 33 -20.51 -1.80 0.70
N ARG A 34 -20.67 -3.11 0.52
CA ARG A 34 -19.90 -3.94 -0.42
C ARG A 34 -18.38 -3.74 -0.26
N GLU A 35 -17.93 -3.58 0.98
CA GLU A 35 -16.52 -3.39 1.34
C GLU A 35 -15.85 -4.72 1.69
N SER A 36 -14.56 -4.84 1.36
CA SER A 36 -13.71 -5.94 1.83
C SER A 36 -13.13 -5.63 3.21
N ASP A 37 -12.78 -6.65 3.98
CA ASP A 37 -12.04 -6.55 5.24
C ASP A 37 -10.54 -6.27 5.06
N MET A 38 -10.00 -6.60 3.88
CA MET A 38 -8.61 -6.36 3.48
C MET A 38 -8.20 -4.88 3.53
N TRP A 39 -9.06 -3.98 3.08
CA TRP A 39 -8.69 -2.57 2.88
C TRP A 39 -9.16 -1.69 4.04
N GLN A 40 -8.27 -0.83 4.54
CA GLN A 40 -8.68 0.24 5.45
C GLN A 40 -9.59 1.24 4.72
N ARG A 41 -10.58 1.77 5.44
CA ARG A 41 -11.43 2.86 4.95
C ARG A 41 -10.60 4.14 4.83
N ARG A 42 -10.71 4.79 3.67
CA ARG A 42 -9.93 5.99 3.28
C ARG A 42 -8.43 5.68 3.13
N PHE A 43 -7.71 6.64 2.57
CA PHE A 43 -6.26 6.59 2.45
C PHE A 43 -5.72 7.99 2.72
N TRP A 44 -4.43 8.08 3.02
CA TRP A 44 -3.74 9.35 3.17
C TRP A 44 -3.26 9.83 1.80
N GLU A 45 -3.60 11.06 1.45
CA GLU A 45 -3.12 11.74 0.25
C GLU A 45 -2.31 12.96 0.68
N HIS A 46 -1.10 13.08 0.15
CA HIS A 46 -0.25 14.25 0.33
C HIS A 46 0.26 14.70 -1.02
N GLN A 47 -0.01 15.95 -1.38
CA GLN A 47 0.51 16.54 -2.59
C GLN A 47 1.91 17.11 -2.30
N ILE A 48 2.92 16.59 -3.00
CA ILE A 48 4.29 17.08 -2.94
C ILE A 48 4.35 18.48 -3.54
N ARG A 49 4.94 19.43 -2.81
CA ARG A 49 4.91 20.87 -3.17
C ARG A 49 6.24 21.40 -3.69
N ASP A 50 7.34 20.80 -3.26
CA ASP A 50 8.68 21.22 -3.61
C ASP A 50 9.66 20.05 -3.53
N GLU A 51 10.90 20.30 -3.92
CA GLU A 51 11.97 19.29 -3.96
C GLU A 51 12.36 18.79 -2.57
N ALA A 52 12.37 19.66 -1.56
CA ALA A 52 12.68 19.24 -0.19
C ALA A 52 11.62 18.29 0.36
N ASP A 53 10.34 18.58 0.09
CA ASP A 53 9.20 17.73 0.45
C ASP A 53 9.25 16.38 -0.29
N TRP A 54 9.62 16.40 -1.58
CA TRP A 54 9.89 15.19 -2.35
C TRP A 54 10.95 14.33 -1.65
N VAL A 55 12.09 14.93 -1.24
CA VAL A 55 13.25 14.19 -0.69
C VAL A 55 12.90 13.60 0.67
N GLY A 56 12.20 14.37 1.49
CA GLY A 56 11.68 13.90 2.76
C GLY A 56 10.76 12.68 2.61
N HIS A 57 9.82 12.74 1.67
CA HIS A 57 8.87 11.64 1.45
C HIS A 57 9.52 10.37 0.90
N LEU A 58 10.53 10.49 0.02
CA LEU A 58 11.22 9.32 -0.52
C LEU A 58 12.18 8.68 0.46
N ASN A 59 12.91 9.48 1.23
CA ASN A 59 13.68 8.96 2.36
C ASN A 59 12.75 8.24 3.35
N TYR A 60 11.59 8.82 3.66
CA TYR A 60 10.62 8.18 4.53
C TYR A 60 10.15 6.83 3.96
N LEU A 61 9.75 6.77 2.69
CA LEU A 61 9.23 5.56 2.06
C LEU A 61 10.28 4.43 2.05
N HIS A 62 11.52 4.73 1.66
CA HIS A 62 12.60 3.75 1.61
C HIS A 62 13.10 3.32 2.99
N TYR A 63 13.09 4.23 3.97
CA TYR A 63 13.59 3.94 5.31
C TYR A 63 12.54 3.32 6.23
N ASN A 64 11.24 3.36 5.87
CA ASN A 64 10.16 2.85 6.73
C ASN A 64 10.36 1.38 7.17
N PRO A 65 10.81 0.43 6.32
CA PRO A 65 11.07 -0.93 6.76
C PRO A 65 12.12 -1.03 7.88
N VAL A 66 13.18 -0.20 7.81
CA VAL A 66 14.21 -0.12 8.85
C VAL A 66 13.65 0.50 10.13
N LYS A 67 12.94 1.63 10.00
CA LYS A 67 12.28 2.30 11.13
C LYS A 67 11.29 1.41 11.86
N ARG A 68 10.63 0.49 11.15
CA ARG A 68 9.69 -0.50 11.71
C ARG A 68 10.38 -1.78 12.19
N GLY A 69 11.70 -1.90 12.05
CA GLY A 69 12.47 -3.05 12.52
C GLY A 69 12.31 -4.31 11.67
N LEU A 70 11.80 -4.21 10.45
CA LEU A 70 11.60 -5.36 9.55
C LEU A 70 12.92 -5.82 8.92
N VAL A 71 13.84 -4.87 8.68
CA VAL A 71 15.17 -5.10 8.09
C VAL A 71 16.20 -4.18 8.74
N ARG A 72 17.49 -4.48 8.59
CA ARG A 72 18.58 -3.65 9.12
C ARG A 72 18.94 -2.51 8.16
N CYS A 73 18.69 -2.68 6.87
CA CYS A 73 19.02 -1.68 5.85
C CYS A 73 17.97 -1.64 4.72
N PRO A 74 17.70 -0.49 4.07
CA PRO A 74 16.65 -0.39 3.04
C PRO A 74 16.84 -1.34 1.84
N HIS A 75 18.09 -1.70 1.50
CA HIS A 75 18.38 -2.60 0.37
C HIS A 75 17.93 -4.05 0.59
N GLU A 76 17.76 -4.46 1.84
CA GLU A 76 17.29 -5.79 2.23
C GLU A 76 15.78 -5.95 2.01
N TRP A 77 15.03 -4.84 1.89
CA TRP A 77 13.59 -4.89 1.70
C TRP A 77 13.21 -5.03 0.22
N GLU A 78 12.86 -6.27 -0.17
CA GLU A 78 12.56 -6.64 -1.56
C GLU A 78 11.30 -5.98 -2.11
N PHE A 79 10.33 -5.68 -1.25
CA PHE A 79 9.05 -5.06 -1.61
C PHE A 79 9.15 -3.53 -1.63
N SER A 80 10.24 -2.99 -2.19
CA SER A 80 10.40 -1.56 -2.46
C SER A 80 11.10 -1.30 -3.78
N SER A 81 10.92 -0.09 -4.31
CA SER A 81 11.67 0.40 -5.47
C SER A 81 13.09 0.87 -5.13
N PHE A 82 13.57 0.71 -3.88
CA PHE A 82 14.87 1.24 -3.43
C PHE A 82 16.04 0.75 -4.28
N ARG A 83 16.07 -0.55 -4.61
CA ARG A 83 17.14 -1.15 -5.42
C ARG A 83 17.24 -0.54 -6.82
N ARG A 84 16.11 -0.13 -7.39
CA ARG A 84 16.07 0.57 -8.68
C ARG A 84 16.49 2.02 -8.50
N PHE A 85 15.98 2.69 -7.47
CA PHE A 85 16.28 4.08 -7.17
C PHE A 85 17.77 4.37 -6.99
N VAL A 86 18.54 3.47 -6.36
CA VAL A 86 19.98 3.66 -6.15
C VAL A 86 20.84 3.36 -7.39
N ARG A 87 20.28 2.69 -8.40
CA ARG A 87 20.99 2.36 -9.66
C ARG A 87 20.88 3.46 -10.70
N GLU A 88 19.90 4.34 -10.57
CA GLU A 88 19.63 5.49 -11.43
C GLU A 88 20.35 6.73 -10.87
#